data_AF-A0A1M4ZUV9-F1
#
_entry.id   AF-A0A1M4ZUV9-F1
#
_cell.length_a   1.000
_cell.length_b   1.000
_cell.length_c   1.000
_cell.angle_alpha   90.00
_cell.angle_beta   90.00
_cell.angle_gamma   90.00
#
_symmetry.space_group_name_H-M   'P 1'
#
loop_
_entity.id
_entity.type
_entity.pdbx_description
1 polymer ?
#
loop_
_entity_poly.entity_id
_entity_poly.type
_entity_poly.pdbx_seq_one_letter_code
_entity_poly.pdbx_strand_id
1 'polypeptide(L)'
;MNQILTILAVLFTFPVTAQNPEKFSKEINEEGIALYHSEMTSWNGTDIFIENYKNRENIGGYFSYLDEGIPKCIFFSKSQKVIGTISFPANYNPKDAQIDLSERDFTPHETEYFTIRQNALKRMQNDSIFKIYKDTNLNIVPLIRNKVKKVYVLTATSAGNAVIFGNDYLITFDNENQVKNVEKLHNSMIVQKINDEKIGHTISGMHSHVIDKWQAITPTDICTLMLYQKFTGWESYTTISKKFVSIWNSDNNLVIMKTEDFKGMTEKMLKNKKGKSKTEKEEE
;
A
#
# COMPACT_ATOMS: atom_id res chain seq x y z
N MET A 1 -17.79 -58.89 26.35
CA MET A 1 -16.71 -58.35 25.49
C MET A 1 -17.37 -57.76 24.26
N ASN A 2 -17.67 -56.45 24.33
CA ASN A 2 -16.94 -55.35 23.67
C ASN A 2 -17.50 -55.12 22.27
N GLN A 3 -17.88 -53.92 21.82
CA GLN A 3 -17.98 -52.59 22.40
C GLN A 3 -18.90 -51.82 21.41
N ILE A 4 -19.88 -51.08 21.93
CA ILE A 4 -20.66 -50.11 21.15
C ILE A 4 -19.73 -48.92 20.87
N LEU A 5 -19.40 -48.69 19.60
CA LEU A 5 -18.61 -47.53 19.19
C LEU A 5 -19.56 -46.37 18.86
N THR A 6 -19.94 -45.61 19.89
CA THR A 6 -20.62 -44.32 19.71
C THR A 6 -19.58 -43.31 19.25
N ILE A 7 -19.58 -42.97 17.96
CA ILE A 7 -18.76 -41.87 17.42
C ILE A 7 -19.40 -40.55 17.87
N LEU A 8 -18.83 -39.95 18.91
CA LEU A 8 -19.15 -38.61 19.37
C LEU A 8 -18.52 -37.62 18.37
N ALA A 9 -19.32 -37.07 17.47
CA ALA A 9 -18.92 -35.97 16.61
C ALA A 9 -18.79 -34.69 17.45
N VAL A 10 -17.61 -34.46 18.03
CA VAL A 10 -17.24 -33.18 18.63
C VAL A 10 -17.05 -32.18 17.49
N LEU A 11 -18.07 -31.34 17.31
CA LEU A 11 -18.02 -30.08 16.58
C LEU A 11 -16.88 -29.22 17.12
N PHE A 12 -15.71 -29.26 16.49
CA PHE A 12 -14.76 -28.15 16.56
C PHE A 12 -15.28 -27.03 15.65
N THR A 13 -16.32 -26.34 16.09
CA THR A 13 -16.52 -24.96 15.65
C THR A 13 -15.40 -24.16 16.29
N PHE A 14 -14.30 -23.96 15.56
CA PHE A 14 -13.36 -22.90 15.93
C PHE A 14 -14.17 -21.60 15.96
N PRO A 15 -14.30 -20.91 17.11
CA PRO A 15 -14.71 -19.53 17.05
C PRO A 15 -13.63 -18.84 16.22
N VAL A 16 -14.01 -18.31 15.06
CA VAL A 16 -13.25 -17.28 14.35
C VAL A 16 -13.19 -16.12 15.34
N THR A 17 -12.20 -16.17 16.22
CA THR A 17 -11.97 -15.17 17.26
C THR A 17 -11.84 -13.84 16.54
N ALA A 18 -12.64 -12.88 17.00
CA ALA A 18 -12.50 -11.46 16.76
C ALA A 18 -11.05 -11.11 16.46
N GLN A 19 -10.76 -10.64 15.24
CA GLN A 19 -9.44 -10.17 14.87
C GLN A 19 -8.99 -9.16 15.93
N ASN A 20 -7.86 -9.42 16.60
CA ASN A 20 -7.24 -8.44 17.49
C ASN A 20 -6.92 -7.20 16.63
N PRO A 21 -7.63 -6.07 16.79
CA PRO A 21 -7.47 -4.91 15.91
C PRO A 21 -6.05 -4.37 15.91
N GLU A 22 -5.33 -4.51 17.03
CA GLU A 22 -3.94 -4.10 17.17
C GLU A 22 -2.99 -4.95 16.31
N LYS A 23 -3.15 -6.28 16.34
CA LYS A 23 -2.32 -7.19 15.53
C LYS A 23 -2.55 -6.94 14.04
N PHE A 24 -3.81 -6.85 13.63
CA PHE A 24 -4.18 -6.60 12.24
C PHE A 24 -3.74 -5.20 11.77
N SER A 25 -3.83 -4.18 12.64
CA SER A 25 -3.29 -2.84 12.38
C SER A 25 -1.79 -2.88 12.11
N LYS A 26 -1.04 -3.57 12.97
CA LYS A 26 0.41 -3.72 12.81
C LYS A 26 0.78 -4.39 11.50
N GLU A 27 0.10 -5.48 11.14
CA GLU A 27 0.35 -6.21 9.87
C GLU A 27 0.11 -5.33 8.64
N ILE A 28 -1.01 -4.59 8.59
CA ILE A 28 -1.31 -3.66 7.50
C ILE A 28 -0.27 -2.55 7.43
N ASN A 29 0.09 -1.98 8.58
CA ASN A 29 1.01 -0.86 8.64
C ASN A 29 2.42 -1.25 8.19
N GLU A 30 2.94 -2.39 8.68
CA GLU A 30 4.23 -2.93 8.25
C GLU A 30 4.26 -3.25 6.75
N GLU A 31 3.14 -3.75 6.20
CA GLU A 31 3.02 -4.01 4.77
C GLU A 31 2.97 -2.71 3.95
N GLY A 32 2.23 -1.70 4.39
CA GLY A 32 2.17 -0.39 3.77
C GLY A 32 3.53 0.34 3.78
N ILE A 33 4.26 0.28 4.90
CA ILE A 33 5.62 0.84 5.02
C ILE A 33 6.60 0.12 4.10
N ALA A 34 6.54 -1.21 4.02
CA ALA A 34 7.40 -1.96 3.11
C ALA A 34 7.11 -1.63 1.63
N LEU A 35 5.83 -1.45 1.28
CA LEU A 35 5.42 -1.01 -0.04
C LEU A 35 5.91 0.41 -0.34
N TYR A 36 5.77 1.33 0.62
CA TYR A 36 6.32 2.69 0.52
C TYR A 36 7.82 2.68 0.23
N HIS A 37 8.60 1.89 0.96
CA HIS A 37 10.05 1.83 0.75
C HIS A 37 10.39 1.34 -0.66
N SER A 38 9.72 0.30 -1.15
CA SER A 38 9.88 -0.18 -2.53
C SER A 38 9.55 0.91 -3.56
N GLU A 39 8.45 1.64 -3.36
CA GLU A 39 8.02 2.67 -4.29
C GLU A 39 8.90 3.92 -4.25
N MET A 40 9.33 4.34 -3.06
CA MET A 40 10.25 5.46 -2.90
C MET A 40 11.61 5.15 -3.53
N THR A 41 12.14 3.94 -3.35
CA THR A 41 13.35 3.48 -4.04
C THR A 41 13.18 3.50 -5.56
N SER A 42 12.02 3.08 -6.05
CA SER A 42 11.72 3.10 -7.49
C SER A 42 11.60 4.51 -8.05
N TRP A 43 10.90 5.41 -7.35
CA TRP A 43 10.69 6.79 -7.77
C TRP A 43 12.01 7.54 -7.84
N ASN A 44 12.79 7.59 -6.75
CA ASN A 44 14.10 8.25 -6.75
C ASN A 44 15.06 7.57 -7.74
N GLY A 45 15.03 6.23 -7.82
CA GLY A 45 15.90 5.46 -8.70
C GLY A 45 15.63 5.73 -10.18
N THR A 46 14.37 5.98 -10.54
CA THR A 46 13.97 6.30 -11.92
C THR A 46 14.54 7.63 -12.36
N ASP A 47 14.45 8.67 -11.54
CA ASP A 47 15.02 9.99 -11.88
C ASP A 47 16.53 9.88 -12.13
N ILE A 48 17.25 9.23 -11.20
CA ILE A 48 18.70 9.03 -11.30
C ILE A 48 19.06 8.19 -12.53
N PHE A 49 18.37 7.08 -12.76
CA PHE A 49 18.66 6.20 -13.89
C PHE A 49 18.40 6.89 -15.23
N ILE A 50 17.30 7.63 -15.36
CA ILE A 50 16.92 8.32 -16.61
C ILE A 50 17.86 9.49 -16.95
N GLU A 51 18.47 10.11 -15.94
CA GLU A 51 19.51 11.12 -16.10
C GLU A 51 20.83 10.52 -16.62
N ASN A 52 21.16 9.30 -16.19
CA ASN A 52 22.48 8.68 -16.44
C ASN A 52 22.49 7.65 -17.58
N TYR A 53 21.36 7.00 -17.89
CA TYR A 53 21.24 5.97 -18.91
C TYR A 53 20.73 6.52 -20.25
N LYS A 54 21.58 6.47 -21.27
CA LYS A 54 21.32 7.10 -22.58
C LYS A 54 20.35 6.30 -23.46
N ASN A 55 20.37 4.98 -23.41
CA ASN A 55 19.64 4.12 -24.34
C ASN A 55 18.20 3.83 -23.86
N ARG A 56 17.37 4.87 -23.78
CA ARG A 56 16.01 4.77 -23.20
C ARG A 56 15.12 3.74 -23.91
N GLU A 57 15.33 3.52 -25.21
CA GLU A 57 14.55 2.56 -25.99
C GLU A 57 14.77 1.10 -25.57
N ASN A 58 15.90 0.79 -24.94
CA ASN A 58 16.22 -0.55 -24.46
C ASN A 58 15.54 -0.89 -23.13
N ILE A 59 14.98 0.09 -22.42
CA ILE A 59 14.39 -0.14 -21.10
C ILE A 59 13.16 -1.05 -21.23
N GLY A 60 13.19 -2.18 -20.52
CA GLY A 60 12.09 -3.13 -20.40
C GLY A 60 11.24 -2.92 -19.14
N GLY A 61 11.83 -2.34 -18.09
CA GLY A 61 11.13 -1.99 -16.85
C GLY A 61 12.08 -1.91 -15.66
N TYR A 62 11.48 -1.86 -14.47
CA TYR A 62 12.21 -1.84 -13.20
C TYR A 62 11.43 -2.57 -12.09
N PHE A 63 12.12 -2.85 -10.99
CA PHE A 63 11.54 -3.20 -9.71
C PHE A 63 12.52 -2.84 -8.59
N SER A 64 12.00 -2.72 -7.36
CA SER A 64 12.82 -2.43 -6.19
C SER A 64 12.66 -3.48 -5.11
N TYR A 65 13.70 -3.65 -4.30
CA TYR A 65 13.71 -4.54 -3.15
C TYR A 65 14.76 -4.11 -2.11
N LEU A 66 14.67 -4.70 -0.92
CA LEU A 66 15.71 -4.55 0.12
C LEU A 66 16.67 -5.74 0.01
N ASP A 67 17.94 -5.45 -0.20
CA ASP A 67 19.02 -6.43 -0.15
C ASP A 67 19.82 -6.24 1.14
N GLU A 68 19.65 -7.14 2.11
CA GLU A 68 20.28 -7.04 3.43
C GLU A 68 20.08 -5.66 4.10
N GLY A 69 18.91 -5.04 3.87
CA GLY A 69 18.56 -3.72 4.39
C GLY A 69 18.98 -2.54 3.50
N ILE A 70 19.67 -2.79 2.39
CA ILE A 70 20.04 -1.80 1.38
C ILE A 70 18.93 -1.72 0.32
N PRO A 71 18.25 -0.57 0.16
CA PRO A 71 17.25 -0.40 -0.88
C PRO A 71 17.90 -0.34 -2.25
N LYS A 72 17.46 -1.20 -3.16
CA LYS A 72 17.94 -1.29 -4.54
C LYS A 72 16.79 -1.13 -5.52
N CYS A 73 16.96 -0.26 -6.51
CA CYS A 73 16.14 -0.20 -7.71
C CYS A 73 16.91 -0.81 -8.88
N ILE A 74 16.35 -1.85 -9.49
CA ILE A 74 16.93 -2.53 -10.65
C ILE A 74 16.17 -2.13 -11.90
N PHE A 75 16.91 -1.73 -12.94
CA PHE A 75 16.41 -1.52 -14.29
C PHE A 75 16.84 -2.68 -15.17
N PHE A 76 15.91 -3.19 -15.98
CA PHE A 76 16.18 -4.28 -16.90
C PHE A 76 15.82 -3.92 -18.34
N SER A 77 16.52 -4.53 -19.29
CA SER A 77 16.33 -4.33 -20.72
C SER A 77 15.15 -5.12 -21.28
N LYS A 78 14.73 -4.79 -22.50
CA LYS A 78 13.80 -5.63 -23.30
C LYS A 78 14.35 -7.03 -23.57
N SER A 79 15.67 -7.20 -23.57
CA SER A 79 16.35 -8.50 -23.66
C SER A 79 16.49 -9.24 -22.33
N GLN A 80 15.89 -8.72 -21.25
CA GLN A 80 15.87 -9.36 -19.92
C GLN A 80 17.25 -9.47 -19.27
N LYS A 81 18.06 -8.42 -19.39
CA LYS A 81 19.31 -8.23 -18.64
C LYS A 81 19.17 -7.06 -17.69
N VAL A 82 19.84 -7.09 -16.54
CA VAL A 82 19.98 -5.90 -15.72
C VAL A 82 20.87 -4.91 -16.47
N ILE A 83 20.43 -3.66 -16.54
CA ILE A 83 21.12 -2.55 -17.22
C ILE A 83 21.37 -1.36 -16.29
N GLY A 84 20.91 -1.46 -15.04
CA GLY A 84 21.07 -0.45 -14.02
C GLY A 84 20.72 -0.99 -12.64
N THR A 85 21.54 -0.65 -11.66
CA THR A 85 21.26 -0.85 -10.24
C THR A 85 21.52 0.47 -9.52
N ILE A 86 20.47 1.03 -8.92
CA ILE A 86 20.58 2.21 -8.07
C ILE A 86 20.41 1.75 -6.62
N SER A 87 21.44 1.92 -5.80
CA SER A 87 21.41 1.54 -4.38
C SER A 87 21.38 2.80 -3.51
N PHE A 88 20.55 2.81 -2.48
CA PHE A 88 20.42 3.95 -1.58
C PHE A 88 21.01 3.66 -0.19
N PRO A 89 21.53 4.68 0.50
CA PRO A 89 21.71 4.58 1.94
C PRO A 89 20.36 4.49 2.66
N ALA A 90 20.38 4.09 3.93
CA ALA A 90 19.17 3.90 4.74
C ALA A 90 18.29 5.17 4.89
N ASN A 91 18.84 6.36 4.63
CA ASN A 91 18.11 7.63 4.65
C ASN A 91 17.39 7.94 3.32
N TYR A 92 17.52 7.08 2.29
CA TYR A 92 16.91 7.22 0.96
C TYR A 92 17.27 8.55 0.24
N ASN A 93 18.35 9.23 0.63
CA ASN A 93 18.75 10.49 0.00
C ASN A 93 19.27 10.24 -1.43
N PRO A 94 18.62 10.81 -2.47
CA PRO A 94 19.03 10.60 -3.86
C PRO A 94 20.47 11.03 -4.16
N LYS A 95 21.00 12.02 -3.45
CA LYS A 95 22.35 12.54 -3.67
C LYS A 95 23.45 11.57 -3.26
N ASP A 96 23.12 10.63 -2.37
CA ASP A 96 24.06 9.67 -1.81
C ASP A 96 23.91 8.28 -2.47
N ALA A 97 23.12 8.20 -3.54
CA ALA A 97 22.86 6.95 -4.23
C ALA A 97 24.09 6.46 -5.01
N GLN A 98 24.29 5.14 -5.01
CA GLN A 98 25.28 4.47 -5.84
C GLN A 98 24.65 4.00 -7.14
N ILE A 99 25.35 4.25 -8.25
CA ILE A 99 24.88 3.95 -9.60
C ILE A 99 25.81 2.92 -10.23
N ASP A 100 25.26 1.78 -10.63
CA ASP A 100 25.93 0.78 -11.44
C ASP A 100 25.14 0.55 -12.73
N LEU A 101 25.72 0.90 -13.88
CA LEU A 101 25.11 0.72 -15.21
C LEU A 101 25.71 -0.45 -15.98
N SER A 102 26.45 -1.34 -15.30
CA SER A 102 26.98 -2.54 -15.94
C SER A 102 25.86 -3.50 -16.31
N GLU A 103 25.93 -4.05 -17.52
CA GLU A 103 25.01 -5.07 -17.96
C GLU A 103 25.36 -6.40 -17.30
N ARG A 104 24.37 -7.08 -16.71
CA ARG A 104 24.56 -8.38 -16.05
C ARG A 104 23.29 -9.22 -16.07
N ASP A 105 23.45 -10.50 -15.77
CA ASP A 105 22.32 -11.36 -15.46
C ASP A 105 21.68 -11.00 -14.12
N PHE A 106 20.40 -11.34 -13.99
CA PHE A 106 19.71 -11.27 -12.72
C PHE A 106 20.34 -12.23 -11.71
N THR A 107 20.41 -11.82 -10.45
CA THR A 107 20.66 -12.77 -9.36
C THR A 107 19.46 -13.72 -9.21
N PRO A 108 19.58 -14.86 -8.48
CA PRO A 108 18.43 -15.71 -8.19
C PRO A 108 17.29 -14.97 -7.51
N HIS A 109 17.61 -14.05 -6.59
CA HIS A 109 16.62 -13.23 -5.90
C HIS A 109 15.90 -12.26 -6.85
N GLU A 110 16.65 -11.57 -7.70
CA GLU A 110 16.11 -10.66 -8.71
C GLU A 110 15.27 -11.40 -9.76
N THR A 111 15.66 -12.64 -10.08
CA THR A 111 14.89 -13.51 -10.99
C THR A 111 13.49 -13.77 -10.44
N GLU A 112 13.33 -13.95 -9.12
CA GLU A 112 12.01 -14.12 -8.51
C GLU A 112 11.16 -12.85 -8.66
N TYR A 113 11.72 -11.68 -8.36
CA TYR A 113 11.05 -10.39 -8.51
C TYR A 113 10.64 -10.13 -9.97
N PHE A 114 11.58 -10.34 -10.89
CA PHE A 114 11.33 -10.24 -12.33
C PHE A 114 10.19 -11.17 -12.74
N THR A 115 10.23 -12.44 -12.33
CA THR A 115 9.23 -13.44 -12.72
C THR A 115 7.83 -13.05 -12.28
N ILE A 116 7.62 -12.71 -10.99
CA ILE A 116 6.28 -12.34 -10.51
C ILE A 116 5.80 -11.03 -11.15
N ARG A 117 6.71 -10.09 -11.44
CA ARG A 117 6.38 -8.84 -12.12
C ARG A 117 5.94 -9.09 -13.56
N GLN A 118 6.63 -9.95 -14.30
CA GLN A 118 6.25 -10.31 -15.68
C GLN A 118 4.93 -11.08 -15.71
N ASN A 119 4.71 -11.98 -14.75
CA ASN A 119 3.45 -12.71 -14.63
C ASN A 119 2.28 -11.77 -14.25
N ALA A 120 2.51 -10.78 -13.38
CA ALA A 120 1.54 -9.71 -13.11
C ALA A 120 1.23 -8.88 -14.36
N LEU A 121 2.25 -8.45 -15.11
CA LEU A 121 2.06 -7.70 -16.35
C LEU A 121 1.22 -8.49 -17.37
N LYS A 122 1.55 -9.77 -17.57
CA LYS A 122 0.78 -10.66 -18.44
C LYS A 122 -0.66 -10.81 -17.96
N ARG A 123 -0.88 -10.93 -16.64
CA ARG A 123 -2.23 -10.99 -16.07
C ARG A 123 -3.01 -9.69 -16.33
N MET A 124 -2.38 -8.53 -16.15
CA MET A 124 -2.99 -7.22 -16.38
C MET A 124 -3.42 -7.01 -17.83
N GLN A 125 -2.64 -7.49 -18.79
CA GLN A 125 -2.95 -7.36 -20.23
C GLN A 125 -4.17 -8.21 -20.65
N ASN A 126 -4.50 -9.27 -19.89
CA ASN A 126 -5.51 -10.26 -20.27
C ASN A 126 -6.78 -10.22 -19.39
N ASP A 127 -6.83 -9.37 -18.37
CA ASP A 127 -7.90 -9.34 -17.39
C ASP A 127 -8.55 -7.95 -17.31
N SER A 128 -9.85 -7.88 -17.61
CA SER A 128 -10.62 -6.62 -17.59
C SER A 128 -10.85 -6.03 -16.20
N ILE A 129 -10.45 -6.73 -15.13
CA ILE A 129 -10.52 -6.20 -13.76
C ILE A 129 -9.66 -4.93 -13.60
N PHE A 130 -8.53 -4.86 -14.32
CA PHE A 130 -7.62 -3.73 -14.31
C PHE A 130 -8.14 -2.60 -15.18
N LYS A 131 -8.35 -1.44 -14.59
CA LYS A 131 -8.88 -0.26 -15.26
C LYS A 131 -7.83 0.84 -15.24
N ILE A 132 -7.58 1.42 -16.41
CA ILE A 132 -6.75 2.60 -16.56
C ILE A 132 -7.70 3.76 -16.85
N TYR A 133 -7.65 4.79 -16.00
CA TYR A 133 -8.45 6.00 -16.18
C TYR A 133 -7.63 7.08 -16.89
N LYS A 134 -8.32 8.08 -17.44
CA LYS A 134 -7.66 9.22 -18.09
C LYS A 134 -6.67 9.89 -17.12
N ASP A 135 -5.51 10.28 -17.63
CA ASP A 135 -4.43 10.96 -16.90
C ASP A 135 -3.84 10.14 -15.73
N THR A 136 -4.05 8.82 -15.75
CA THR A 136 -3.49 7.87 -14.78
C THR A 136 -2.73 6.74 -15.46
N ASN A 137 -1.82 6.13 -14.73
CA ASN A 137 -1.12 4.91 -15.13
C ASN A 137 -1.10 3.92 -13.96
N LEU A 138 -0.94 2.64 -14.28
CA LEU A 138 -0.78 1.59 -13.28
C LEU A 138 0.70 1.26 -13.11
N ASN A 139 1.21 1.35 -11.88
CA ASN A 139 2.55 0.89 -11.52
C ASN A 139 2.51 -0.53 -10.95
N ILE A 140 3.44 -1.39 -11.34
CA ILE A 140 3.52 -2.79 -10.91
C ILE A 140 4.63 -2.92 -9.87
N VAL A 141 4.26 -3.27 -8.64
CA VAL A 141 5.14 -3.22 -7.48
C VAL A 141 5.24 -4.60 -6.83
N PRO A 142 6.23 -5.41 -7.23
CA PRO A 142 6.49 -6.69 -6.58
C PRO A 142 7.00 -6.51 -5.15
N LEU A 143 6.47 -7.32 -4.23
CA LEU A 143 6.87 -7.35 -2.83
C LEU A 143 6.97 -8.81 -2.37
N ILE A 144 8.18 -9.26 -2.05
CA ILE A 144 8.45 -10.59 -1.51
C ILE A 144 8.89 -10.43 -0.05
N ARG A 145 8.07 -10.93 0.89
CA ARG A 145 8.37 -10.87 2.33
C ARG A 145 7.95 -12.16 3.01
N ASN A 146 8.81 -12.69 3.87
CA ASN A 146 8.53 -13.93 4.62
C ASN A 146 8.09 -15.09 3.69
N LYS A 147 8.73 -15.20 2.52
CA LYS A 147 8.38 -16.16 1.44
C LYS A 147 6.98 -15.98 0.81
N VAL A 148 6.23 -14.96 1.21
CA VAL A 148 4.96 -14.58 0.60
C VAL A 148 5.25 -13.61 -0.55
N LYS A 149 4.68 -13.91 -1.72
CA LYS A 149 4.88 -13.17 -2.96
C LYS A 149 3.60 -12.43 -3.31
N LYS A 150 3.69 -11.10 -3.35
CA LYS A 150 2.61 -10.20 -3.73
C LYS A 150 3.10 -9.25 -4.81
N VAL A 151 2.18 -8.82 -5.66
CA VAL A 151 2.38 -7.67 -6.53
C VAL A 151 1.23 -6.73 -6.28
N TYR A 152 1.55 -5.52 -5.82
CA TYR A 152 0.59 -4.44 -5.76
C TYR A 152 0.58 -3.71 -7.10
N VAL A 153 -0.60 -3.33 -7.57
CA VAL A 153 -0.75 -2.50 -8.77
C VAL A 153 -1.36 -1.19 -8.32
N LEU A 154 -0.57 -0.13 -8.31
CA LEU A 154 -0.94 1.18 -7.78
C LEU A 154 -1.36 2.10 -8.92
N THR A 155 -2.40 2.90 -8.70
CA THR A 155 -2.78 3.96 -9.64
C THR A 155 -1.99 5.23 -9.33
N ALA A 156 -1.16 5.65 -10.28
CA ALA A 156 -0.42 6.91 -10.22
C ALA A 156 -1.02 7.95 -11.18
N THR A 157 -0.89 9.24 -10.83
CA THR A 157 -1.34 10.36 -11.65
C THR A 157 -0.16 11.08 -12.28
N SER A 158 -0.34 11.58 -13.52
CA SER A 158 0.58 12.55 -14.11
C SER A 158 0.23 14.01 -13.76
N ALA A 159 -0.88 14.25 -13.05
CA ALA A 159 -1.32 15.58 -12.66
C ALA A 159 -0.58 16.05 -11.39
N GLY A 160 0.17 17.16 -11.48
CA GLY A 160 1.07 17.63 -10.41
C GLY A 160 0.41 18.16 -9.12
N ASN A 161 -0.91 18.38 -9.10
CA ASN A 161 -1.64 18.89 -7.93
C ASN A 161 -2.70 17.90 -7.40
N ALA A 162 -2.45 16.60 -7.54
CA ALA A 162 -3.40 15.56 -7.14
C ALA A 162 -2.72 14.38 -6.43
N VAL A 163 -3.40 13.86 -5.41
CA VAL A 163 -3.15 12.56 -4.79
C VAL A 163 -4.31 11.65 -5.14
N ILE A 164 -4.01 10.45 -5.63
CA ILE A 164 -5.01 9.44 -5.97
C ILE A 164 -4.97 8.33 -4.94
N PHE A 165 -6.15 8.01 -4.40
CA PHE A 165 -6.40 6.80 -3.63
C PHE A 165 -7.29 5.85 -4.42
N GLY A 166 -7.00 4.56 -4.35
CA GLY A 166 -7.81 3.53 -4.95
C GLY A 166 -7.68 3.39 -6.46
N ASN A 167 -8.53 2.53 -7.01
CA ASN A 167 -8.25 1.82 -8.25
C ASN A 167 -6.94 0.98 -8.17
N ASP A 168 -6.59 0.55 -6.97
CA ASP A 168 -5.44 -0.31 -6.73
C ASP A 168 -5.84 -1.79 -6.70
N TYR A 169 -4.86 -2.65 -6.94
CA TYR A 169 -5.04 -4.09 -7.00
C TYR A 169 -3.96 -4.84 -6.25
N LEU A 170 -4.31 -6.02 -5.77
CA LEU A 170 -3.38 -6.98 -5.20
C LEU A 170 -3.42 -8.27 -6.02
N ILE A 171 -2.26 -8.69 -6.49
CA ILE A 171 -2.03 -9.99 -7.11
C ILE A 171 -1.22 -10.83 -6.12
N THR A 172 -1.71 -12.02 -5.81
CA THR A 172 -0.98 -12.97 -4.95
C THR A 172 -0.51 -14.16 -5.78
N PHE A 173 0.62 -14.74 -5.37
CA PHE A 173 1.27 -15.82 -6.10
C PHE A 173 1.41 -17.06 -5.22
N ASP A 174 1.51 -18.22 -5.87
CA ASP A 174 1.95 -19.44 -5.22
C ASP A 174 3.49 -19.55 -5.20
N ASN A 175 3.99 -20.68 -4.71
CA ASN A 175 5.43 -20.92 -4.59
C ASN A 175 6.12 -21.11 -5.96
N GLU A 176 5.36 -21.42 -7.01
CA GLU A 176 5.81 -21.61 -8.40
C GLU A 176 5.74 -20.30 -9.22
N ASN A 177 5.55 -19.17 -8.53
CA ASN A 177 5.38 -17.84 -9.12
C ASN A 177 4.16 -17.71 -10.04
N GLN A 178 3.16 -18.59 -9.92
CA GLN A 178 1.91 -18.48 -10.69
C GLN A 178 0.90 -17.60 -9.95
N VAL A 179 0.07 -16.88 -10.71
CA VAL A 179 -0.96 -16.01 -10.15
C VAL A 179 -2.03 -16.87 -9.48
N LYS A 180 -2.17 -16.74 -8.16
CA LYS A 180 -3.16 -17.43 -7.34
C LYS A 180 -4.47 -16.66 -7.25
N ASN A 181 -4.40 -15.34 -7.04
CA ASN A 181 -5.58 -14.50 -6.89
C ASN A 181 -5.31 -13.06 -7.36
N VAL A 182 -6.36 -12.38 -7.83
CA VAL A 182 -6.36 -10.95 -8.15
C VAL A 182 -7.52 -10.28 -7.42
N GLU A 183 -7.23 -9.21 -6.71
CA GLU A 183 -8.21 -8.51 -5.87
C GLU A 183 -8.17 -7.02 -6.15
N LYS A 184 -9.35 -6.42 -6.28
CA LYS A 184 -9.48 -4.96 -6.26
C LYS A 184 -9.47 -4.48 -4.80
N LEU A 185 -8.66 -3.48 -4.51
CA LEU A 185 -8.53 -2.92 -3.15
C LEU A 185 -9.61 -1.88 -2.86
N HIS A 186 -10.04 -1.12 -3.87
CA HIS A 186 -11.03 -0.04 -3.72
C HIS A 186 -12.13 -0.08 -4.78
N ASN A 187 -13.33 0.39 -4.45
CA ASN A 187 -14.44 0.36 -5.41
C ASN A 187 -14.26 1.37 -6.54
N SER A 188 -13.73 2.54 -6.21
CA SER A 188 -13.55 3.68 -7.11
C SER A 188 -12.19 4.34 -6.87
N MET A 189 -11.79 5.17 -7.82
CA MET A 189 -10.68 6.10 -7.68
C MET A 189 -11.16 7.34 -6.92
N ILE A 190 -10.33 7.85 -6.01
CA ILE A 190 -10.61 9.01 -5.16
C ILE A 190 -9.48 10.01 -5.39
N VAL A 191 -9.83 11.19 -5.88
CA VAL A 191 -8.85 12.25 -6.19
C VAL A 191 -8.95 13.33 -5.14
N GLN A 192 -7.84 13.61 -4.48
CA GLN A 192 -7.70 14.74 -3.56
C GLN A 192 -6.67 15.73 -4.12
N LYS A 193 -6.94 17.03 -3.99
CA LYS A 193 -5.97 18.04 -4.38
C LYS A 193 -4.92 18.21 -3.29
N ILE A 194 -3.68 18.48 -3.69
CA ILE A 194 -2.60 18.80 -2.75
C ILE A 194 -2.82 20.21 -2.21
N ASN A 195 -3.02 21.18 -3.10
CA ASN A 195 -3.37 22.56 -2.76
C ASN A 195 -4.72 22.93 -3.38
N ASP A 196 -5.63 23.46 -2.57
CA ASP A 196 -6.88 24.06 -3.03
C ASP A 196 -6.96 25.52 -2.56
N GLU A 197 -6.90 26.46 -3.52
CA GLU A 197 -6.89 27.90 -3.24
C GLU A 197 -8.13 28.37 -2.45
N LYS A 198 -9.25 27.65 -2.51
CA LYS A 198 -10.49 28.01 -1.80
C LYS A 198 -10.54 27.47 -0.38
N ILE A 199 -9.89 26.33 -0.14
CA ILE A 199 -9.92 25.62 1.16
C ILE A 199 -8.68 25.98 2.00
N GLY A 200 -7.60 26.41 1.35
CA GLY A 200 -6.31 26.63 2.00
C GLY A 200 -5.60 25.31 2.31
N HIS A 201 -4.67 25.35 3.26
CA HIS A 201 -3.88 24.19 3.66
C HIS A 201 -4.73 23.21 4.48
N THR A 202 -4.88 21.97 4.00
CA THR A 202 -5.54 20.90 4.75
C THR A 202 -4.54 20.15 5.63
N ILE A 203 -4.87 19.90 6.90
CA ILE A 203 -4.02 19.13 7.83
C ILE A 203 -4.41 17.64 7.91
N SER A 204 -5.53 17.26 7.30
CA SER A 204 -6.05 15.90 7.32
C SER A 204 -6.99 15.63 6.15
N GLY A 205 -7.20 14.35 5.83
CA GLY A 205 -8.19 13.90 4.87
C GLY A 205 -8.92 12.64 5.34
N MET A 206 -10.00 12.29 4.65
CA MET A 206 -10.71 11.06 4.90
C MET A 206 -11.39 10.50 3.67
N HIS A 207 -11.59 9.19 3.63
CA HIS A 207 -12.48 8.56 2.65
C HIS A 207 -13.15 7.29 3.16
N SER A 208 -14.10 6.77 2.38
CA SER A 208 -14.88 5.58 2.75
C SER A 208 -14.41 4.32 2.02
N HIS A 209 -14.31 3.22 2.77
CA HIS A 209 -14.09 1.88 2.23
C HIS A 209 -15.42 1.12 2.16
N VAL A 210 -15.83 0.79 0.93
CA VAL A 210 -17.15 0.18 0.68
C VAL A 210 -17.08 -1.26 0.16
N ILE A 211 -15.88 -1.80 -0.08
CA ILE A 211 -15.68 -3.20 -0.50
C ILE A 211 -15.61 -4.11 0.73
N ASP A 212 -16.35 -5.22 0.72
CA ASP A 212 -16.45 -6.14 1.86
C ASP A 212 -15.13 -6.79 2.28
N LYS A 213 -14.23 -7.03 1.31
CA LYS A 213 -12.91 -7.62 1.56
C LYS A 213 -11.91 -6.66 2.21
N TRP A 214 -12.04 -5.36 1.96
CA TRP A 214 -11.10 -4.32 2.40
C TRP A 214 -11.82 -3.26 3.24
N GLN A 215 -12.26 -3.67 4.44
CA GLN A 215 -13.00 -2.82 5.38
C GLN A 215 -12.11 -1.96 6.29
N ALA A 216 -10.78 -2.14 6.26
CA ALA A 216 -9.82 -1.23 6.89
C ALA A 216 -8.98 -0.55 5.81
N ILE A 217 -8.20 0.46 6.21
CA ILE A 217 -7.18 1.09 5.34
C ILE A 217 -6.32 0.02 4.67
N THR A 218 -5.97 0.21 3.41
CA THR A 218 -5.16 -0.75 2.65
C THR A 218 -3.67 -0.41 2.74
N PRO A 219 -2.78 -1.38 2.48
CA PRO A 219 -1.35 -1.08 2.32
C PRO A 219 -1.06 -0.02 1.24
N THR A 220 -1.87 0.07 0.17
CA THR A 220 -1.68 1.07 -0.88
C THR A 220 -2.09 2.47 -0.42
N ASP A 221 -3.13 2.59 0.42
CA ASP A 221 -3.46 3.88 1.05
C ASP A 221 -2.30 4.40 1.90
N ILE A 222 -1.70 3.53 2.73
CA ILE A 222 -0.55 3.90 3.59
C ILE A 222 0.65 4.28 2.73
N CYS A 223 0.96 3.49 1.70
CA CYS A 223 2.02 3.81 0.75
C CYS A 223 1.82 5.19 0.12
N THR A 224 0.61 5.47 -0.39
CA THR A 224 0.26 6.77 -0.97
C THR A 224 0.38 7.90 0.06
N LEU A 225 -0.10 7.71 1.28
CA LEU A 225 0.02 8.72 2.35
C LEU A 225 1.48 9.07 2.62
N MET A 226 2.34 8.07 2.77
CA MET A 226 3.76 8.27 3.03
C MET A 226 4.49 8.90 1.84
N LEU A 227 4.18 8.49 0.61
CA LEU A 227 4.76 9.08 -0.61
C LEU A 227 4.43 10.58 -0.74
N TYR A 228 3.19 10.97 -0.40
CA TYR A 228 2.68 12.31 -0.62
C TYR A 228 2.68 13.22 0.63
N GLN A 229 3.09 12.71 1.79
CA GLN A 229 3.09 13.44 3.06
C GLN A 229 3.83 14.78 2.96
N LYS A 230 5.03 14.79 2.38
CA LYS A 230 5.85 16.01 2.22
C LYS A 230 5.23 17.08 1.32
N PHE A 231 4.28 16.69 0.46
CA PHE A 231 3.60 17.61 -0.46
C PHE A 231 2.28 18.11 0.10
N THR A 232 1.57 17.27 0.85
CA THR A 232 0.22 17.55 1.38
C THR A 232 0.24 18.20 2.76
N GLY A 233 1.25 17.92 3.58
CA GLY A 233 1.27 18.34 4.99
C GLY A 233 0.20 17.65 5.85
N TRP A 234 -0.38 16.53 5.41
CA TRP A 234 -1.35 15.80 6.21
C TRP A 234 -0.70 15.16 7.43
N GLU A 235 -1.17 15.56 8.61
CA GLU A 235 -0.76 15.02 9.91
C GLU A 235 -1.54 13.75 10.27
N SER A 236 -2.77 13.62 9.75
CA SER A 236 -3.60 12.44 9.96
C SER A 236 -4.50 12.13 8.78
N TYR A 237 -4.84 10.86 8.60
CA TYR A 237 -5.78 10.42 7.58
C TYR A 237 -6.70 9.33 8.11
N THR A 238 -8.00 9.46 7.83
CA THR A 238 -9.02 8.52 8.33
C THR A 238 -9.72 7.78 7.20
N THR A 239 -9.78 6.44 7.27
CA THR A 239 -10.65 5.63 6.41
C THR A 239 -11.79 5.05 7.23
N ILE A 240 -13.02 5.11 6.71
CA ILE A 240 -14.22 4.64 7.41
C ILE A 240 -14.92 3.56 6.58
N SER A 241 -15.31 2.46 7.21
CA SER A 241 -16.15 1.43 6.61
C SER A 241 -17.31 1.04 7.52
N LYS A 242 -18.08 0.02 7.10
CA LYS A 242 -19.13 -0.54 7.96
C LYS A 242 -18.55 -1.18 9.22
N LYS A 243 -17.38 -1.85 9.10
CA LYS A 243 -16.79 -2.62 10.20
C LYS A 243 -15.74 -1.83 10.99
N PHE A 244 -14.91 -1.05 10.33
CA PHE A 244 -13.76 -0.41 10.95
C PHE A 244 -13.61 1.07 10.63
N VAL A 245 -13.02 1.79 11.58
CA VAL A 245 -12.41 3.09 11.38
C VAL A 245 -10.90 2.91 11.54
N SER A 246 -10.15 3.34 10.55
CA SER A 246 -8.69 3.32 10.57
C SER A 246 -8.18 4.76 10.57
N ILE A 247 -7.29 5.08 11.49
CA ILE A 247 -6.70 6.40 11.66
C ILE A 247 -5.18 6.23 11.56
N TRP A 248 -4.62 6.77 10.48
CA TRP A 248 -3.19 6.87 10.26
C TRP A 248 -2.69 8.27 10.67
N ASN A 249 -1.44 8.40 11.08
CA ASN A 249 -0.79 9.69 11.33
C ASN A 249 0.61 9.80 10.69
N SER A 250 1.11 11.03 10.63
CA SER A 250 2.40 11.40 10.04
C SER A 250 3.62 10.73 10.65
N ASP A 251 3.48 10.13 11.84
CA ASP A 251 4.52 9.35 12.51
C ASP A 251 4.49 7.86 12.11
N ASN A 252 3.71 7.52 11.08
CA ASN A 252 3.47 6.17 10.60
C ASN A 252 2.83 5.25 11.63
N ASN A 253 2.02 5.80 12.54
CA ASN A 253 1.20 4.99 13.43
C ASN A 253 -0.17 4.74 12.80
N LEU A 254 -0.67 3.52 12.95
CA LEU A 254 -1.99 3.13 12.52
C LEU A 254 -2.79 2.60 13.70
N VAL A 255 -3.98 3.17 13.91
CA VAL A 255 -4.97 2.67 14.84
C VAL A 255 -6.18 2.19 14.06
N ILE A 256 -6.62 0.95 14.31
CA ILE A 256 -7.85 0.40 13.76
C ILE A 256 -8.78 0.03 14.91
N MET A 257 -10.04 0.46 14.82
CA MET A 257 -11.08 0.13 15.78
C MET A 257 -12.40 -0.14 15.09
N LYS A 258 -13.35 -0.77 15.77
CA LYS A 258 -14.68 -0.99 15.19
C LYS A 258 -15.40 0.34 15.02
N THR A 259 -16.16 0.45 13.94
CA THR A 259 -16.97 1.66 13.67
C THR A 259 -17.99 1.93 14.78
N GLU A 260 -18.53 0.89 15.41
CA GLU A 260 -19.42 1.01 16.56
C GLU A 260 -18.72 1.61 17.79
N ASP A 261 -17.51 1.15 18.10
CA ASP A 261 -16.71 1.66 19.21
C ASP A 261 -16.38 3.14 19.00
N PHE A 262 -15.97 3.51 17.77
CA PHE A 262 -15.71 4.89 17.39
C PHE A 262 -16.94 5.78 17.58
N LYS A 263 -18.11 5.36 17.08
CA LYS A 263 -19.38 6.09 17.26
C LYS A 263 -19.72 6.27 18.73
N GLY A 264 -19.61 5.22 19.54
CA GLY A 264 -19.87 5.29 20.98
C GLY A 264 -18.96 6.28 21.70
N MET A 265 -17.67 6.35 21.31
CA MET A 265 -16.74 7.35 21.84
C MET A 265 -17.12 8.77 21.42
N THR A 266 -17.40 9.00 20.13
CA THR A 266 -17.79 10.33 19.63
C THR A 266 -19.06 10.84 20.29
N GLU A 267 -20.08 9.99 20.46
CA GLU A 267 -21.33 10.36 21.12
C GLU A 267 -21.13 10.77 22.60
N LYS A 268 -20.29 10.03 23.34
CA LYS A 268 -19.94 10.38 24.72
C LYS A 268 -19.22 11.73 24.78
N MET A 269 -18.26 11.98 23.89
CA MET A 269 -17.55 13.26 23.82
C MET A 269 -18.49 14.42 23.52
N LEU A 270 -19.44 14.24 22.59
CA LEU A 270 -20.44 15.27 22.25
C LEU A 270 -21.40 15.56 23.41
N LYS A 271 -21.85 14.53 24.14
CA LYS A 271 -22.68 14.69 25.34
C LYS A 271 -21.95 15.46 26.44
N ASN A 272 -20.67 15.13 26.67
CA ASN A 272 -19.84 15.81 27.68
C ASN A 272 -19.59 17.28 27.34
N LYS A 273 -19.37 17.62 26.04
CA LYS A 273 -19.26 19.02 25.61
C LYS A 273 -20.54 19.82 25.83
N LYS A 274 -21.71 19.24 25.54
CA LYS A 274 -23.01 19.88 25.77
C LYS A 274 -23.36 20.02 27.26
N GLY A 275 -22.87 19.11 28.10
CA GLY A 275 -23.00 19.23 29.57
C GLY A 275 -22.22 20.43 30.10
N LYS A 276 -20.93 20.55 29.74
CA LYS A 276 -20.09 21.68 30.17
C LYS A 276 -20.60 23.03 29.69
N SER A 277 -21.07 23.15 28.45
CA SER A 277 -21.61 24.42 27.93
C SER A 277 -22.95 24.84 28.55
N LYS A 278 -23.63 23.95 29.28
CA LYS A 278 -24.85 24.29 30.03
C LYS A 278 -24.51 24.76 31.43
N THR A 279 -23.54 24.13 32.09
CA THR A 279 -23.06 24.54 33.42
C THR A 279 -22.43 25.93 33.38
N GLU A 280 -21.66 26.26 32.34
CA GLU A 280 -21.07 27.60 32.15
C GLU A 280 -22.10 28.70 31.83
N LYS A 281 -23.33 28.35 31.41
CA LYS A 281 -24.42 29.31 31.15
C LYS A 281 -25.38 29.50 32.32
N GLU A 282 -25.29 28.66 33.34
CA GLU A 282 -26.08 28.77 34.58
C GLU A 282 -25.29 29.49 35.69
N GLU A 283 -24.04 29.85 35.43
CA GLU A 283 -23.15 30.60 36.35
C GLU A 283 -22.91 32.08 35.93
N GLU A 284 -23.60 32.57 34.89
CA GLU A 284 -23.73 34.01 34.53
C GLU A 284 -25.12 34.56 34.86
#